data_AF-M6K3U6-F1
#
_entry.id   AF-M6K3U6-F1
#
_cell.length_a   1.000
_cell.length_b   1.000
_cell.length_c   1.000
_cell.angle_alpha   90.00
_cell.angle_beta   90.00
_cell.angle_gamma   90.00
#
_symmetry.space_group_name_H-M   'P 1'
#
loop_
_entity.id
_entity.type
_entity.pdbx_description
1 polymer ?
#
loop_
_entity_poly.entity_id
_entity_poly.type
_entity_poly.pdbx_seq_one_letter_code
_entity_poly.pdbx_strand_id
1 'polypeptide(L)'
;MNLKALSWISFLLLTLPILSVPTPPTLETQVKNSDYIALTRITNVRETKISETSISVTATIEILKPWKGAEKLPPKFEIGFMIFPELLGKWLKASPPEGDYILFLNQKKVKDSKGNESSLIVLYEPHPFAFKEYSRAIENEIVEVVRSQKGN
;
A
#
# COMPACT_ATOMS: atom_id res chain seq x y z
N MET A 1 35.57 7.08 40.31
CA MET A 1 34.55 6.78 39.27
C MET A 1 35.07 7.33 37.95
N ASN A 2 35.35 6.48 36.96
CA ASN A 2 36.20 6.78 35.81
C ASN A 2 35.40 7.54 34.72
N LEU A 3 35.54 8.87 34.64
CA LEU A 3 34.77 9.75 33.74
C LEU A 3 34.87 9.38 32.24
N LYS A 4 35.86 8.58 31.86
CA LYS A 4 36.07 8.14 30.47
C LYS A 4 35.03 7.12 29.98
N ALA A 5 34.37 6.40 30.89
CA ALA A 5 33.37 5.38 30.54
C ALA A 5 32.03 5.99 30.06
N LEU A 6 31.68 7.20 30.51
CA LEU A 6 30.44 7.86 30.06
C LEU A 6 30.53 8.42 28.64
N SER A 7 31.74 8.75 28.17
CA SER A 7 31.94 9.34 26.84
C SER A 7 31.66 8.34 25.70
N TRP A 8 31.92 7.05 25.91
CA TRP A 8 31.76 6.03 24.86
C TRP A 8 30.30 5.60 24.66
N ILE A 9 29.47 5.68 25.71
CA ILE A 9 28.03 5.35 25.63
C ILE A 9 27.27 6.42 24.84
N SER A 10 27.69 7.69 24.94
CA SER A 10 27.07 8.79 24.19
C SER A 10 27.33 8.72 22.68
N PHE A 11 28.49 8.18 22.26
CA PHE A 11 28.84 8.06 20.84
C PHE A 11 28.10 6.90 20.13
N LEU A 12 27.66 5.88 20.88
CA LEU A 12 27.01 4.68 20.34
C LEU A 12 25.50 4.88 20.06
N LEU A 13 24.88 5.90 20.66
CA LEU A 13 23.46 6.24 20.44
C LEU A 13 23.21 7.12 19.20
N LEU A 14 24.25 7.73 18.63
CA LEU A 14 24.13 8.68 17.51
C LEU A 14 24.30 8.07 16.11
N THR A 15 24.65 6.79 16.01
CA THR A 15 24.84 6.08 14.73
C THR A 15 23.80 5.00 14.46
N LEU A 16 22.81 4.83 15.34
CA LEU A 16 21.67 3.95 15.08
C LEU A 16 20.92 4.51 13.86
N PRO A 17 20.85 3.77 12.73
CA PRO A 17 19.98 4.17 11.65
C PRO A 17 18.56 4.11 12.21
N ILE A 18 17.92 5.27 12.34
CA ILE A 18 16.50 5.33 12.64
C ILE A 18 15.84 4.61 11.46
N LEU A 19 15.34 3.40 11.70
CA LEU A 19 14.53 2.65 10.75
C LEU A 19 13.31 3.51 10.45
N SER A 20 13.41 4.32 9.39
CA SER A 20 12.43 5.32 9.05
C SER A 20 11.16 4.62 8.60
N VAL A 21 10.14 4.67 9.47
CA VAL A 21 8.77 4.36 9.10
C VAL A 21 8.38 5.36 8.00
N PRO A 22 7.80 4.93 6.87
CA PRO A 22 7.43 5.85 5.82
C PRO A 22 6.49 6.91 6.38
N THR A 23 6.80 8.17 6.11
CA THR A 23 5.94 9.28 6.49
C THR A 23 4.58 9.08 5.80
N PRO A 24 3.46 9.16 6.54
CA PRO A 24 2.15 9.04 5.94
C PRO A 24 1.97 10.09 4.82
N PRO A 25 1.70 9.68 3.57
CA PRO A 25 1.50 10.63 2.49
C PRO A 25 0.15 11.33 2.66
N THR A 26 0.06 12.59 2.23
CA THR A 26 -1.21 13.33 2.20
C THR A 26 -2.19 12.65 1.24
N LEU A 27 -3.50 12.81 1.46
CA LEU A 27 -4.50 12.22 0.58
C LEU A 27 -4.34 12.72 -0.86
N GLU A 28 -4.07 14.01 -1.05
CA GLU A 28 -3.80 14.58 -2.37
C GLU A 28 -2.65 13.88 -3.09
N THR A 29 -1.54 13.62 -2.38
CA THR A 29 -0.39 12.90 -2.92
C THR A 29 -0.73 11.46 -3.27
N GLN A 30 -1.49 10.77 -2.40
CA GLN A 30 -1.97 9.41 -2.68
C GLN A 30 -2.85 9.38 -3.92
N VAL A 31 -3.81 10.30 -4.03
CA VAL A 31 -4.72 10.39 -5.18
C VAL A 31 -3.96 10.69 -6.47
N LYS A 32 -3.01 11.63 -6.43
CA LYS A 32 -2.17 11.97 -7.58
C LYS A 32 -1.35 10.77 -8.07
N ASN A 33 -0.72 10.06 -7.15
CA ASN A 33 0.22 8.98 -7.44
C ASN A 33 -0.44 7.60 -7.58
N SER A 34 -1.77 7.53 -7.53
CA SER A 34 -2.54 6.30 -7.77
C SER A 34 -3.12 6.29 -9.18
N ASP A 35 -2.97 5.19 -9.92
CA ASP A 35 -3.63 5.05 -11.23
C ASP A 35 -5.14 4.79 -11.08
N TYR A 36 -5.51 4.02 -10.06
CA TYR A 36 -6.90 3.66 -9.76
C TYR A 36 -7.23 3.92 -8.29
N ILE A 37 -8.46 4.36 -8.06
CA ILE A 37 -9.00 4.56 -6.71
C ILE A 37 -10.46 4.15 -6.74
N ALA A 38 -10.85 3.27 -5.80
CA ALA A 38 -12.21 2.77 -5.72
C ALA A 38 -12.58 2.38 -4.28
N LEU A 39 -13.88 2.45 -3.98
CA LEU A 39 -14.48 1.67 -2.91
C LEU A 39 -14.57 0.23 -3.40
N THR A 40 -14.04 -0.69 -2.61
CA THR A 40 -13.97 -2.11 -2.93
C THR A 40 -14.46 -2.95 -1.76
N ARG A 41 -14.79 -4.20 -2.06
CA ARG A 41 -15.00 -5.26 -1.10
C ARG A 41 -13.90 -6.30 -1.24
N ILE A 42 -13.22 -6.59 -0.15
CA ILE A 42 -12.17 -7.61 -0.05
C ILE A 42 -12.80 -8.89 0.50
N THR A 43 -12.61 -9.99 -0.22
CA THR A 43 -13.08 -11.33 0.17
C THR A 43 -12.05 -12.39 -0.17
N ASN A 44 -12.22 -13.61 0.34
CA ASN A 44 -11.35 -14.76 0.11
C ASN A 44 -9.88 -14.44 0.41
N VAL A 45 -9.60 -13.78 1.54
CA VAL A 45 -8.23 -13.50 1.95
C VAL A 45 -7.56 -14.81 2.36
N ARG A 46 -6.50 -15.19 1.65
CA ARG A 46 -5.74 -16.41 1.88
C ARG A 46 -4.28 -16.06 2.10
N GLU A 47 -3.74 -16.57 3.19
CA GLU A 47 -2.32 -16.45 3.53
C GLU A 47 -1.59 -17.75 3.25
N THR A 48 -0.41 -17.65 2.66
CA THR A 48 0.52 -18.77 2.50
C THR A 48 1.88 -18.34 3.05
N LYS A 49 2.32 -19.00 4.13
CA LYS A 49 3.64 -18.75 4.70
C LYS A 49 4.72 -19.20 3.71
N ILE A 50 5.58 -18.27 3.28
CA ILE A 50 6.67 -18.56 2.33
C ILE A 50 7.98 -18.80 3.07
N SER A 51 8.22 -18.04 4.14
CA SER A 51 9.35 -18.22 5.06
C SER A 51 8.94 -17.84 6.48
N GLU A 52 9.88 -17.88 7.43
CA GLU A 52 9.66 -17.38 8.79
C GLU A 52 9.31 -15.89 8.82
N THR A 53 9.80 -15.12 7.85
CA THR A 53 9.70 -13.66 7.83
C THR A 53 8.78 -13.11 6.73
N SER A 54 8.23 -13.97 5.88
CA SER A 54 7.43 -13.54 4.72
C SER A 54 6.22 -14.43 4.49
N ILE A 55 5.09 -13.78 4.19
CA ILE A 55 3.81 -14.43 3.93
C ILE A 55 3.27 -13.84 2.62
N SER A 56 2.86 -14.71 1.72
CA SER A 56 2.13 -14.34 0.51
C SER A 56 0.65 -14.24 0.83
N VAL A 57 0.01 -13.15 0.46
CA VAL A 57 -1.41 -12.91 0.63
C VAL A 57 -2.04 -12.82 -0.74
N THR A 58 -3.14 -13.55 -0.92
CA THR A 58 -4.03 -13.42 -2.07
C THR A 58 -5.41 -13.03 -1.58
N ALA A 59 -6.06 -12.12 -2.30
CA ALA A 59 -7.41 -11.66 -1.97
C ALA A 59 -8.20 -11.38 -3.24
N THR A 60 -9.51 -11.61 -3.19
CA THR A 60 -10.45 -11.20 -4.22
C THR A 60 -10.91 -9.78 -3.95
N ILE A 61 -10.78 -8.90 -4.95
CA ILE A 61 -11.23 -7.52 -4.91
C ILE A 61 -12.45 -7.36 -5.82
N GLU A 62 -13.56 -6.90 -5.27
CA GLU A 62 -14.75 -6.49 -6.00
C GLU A 62 -14.89 -4.97 -5.96
N ILE A 63 -15.10 -4.34 -7.12
CA ILE A 63 -15.25 -2.89 -7.24
C ILE A 63 -16.70 -2.50 -6.99
N LEU A 64 -16.94 -1.78 -5.89
CA LEU A 64 -18.27 -1.27 -5.54
C LEU A 64 -18.51 0.10 -6.18
N LYS A 65 -17.51 0.99 -6.12
CA LYS A 65 -17.61 2.35 -6.69
C LYS A 65 -16.23 2.87 -7.09
N PRO A 66 -15.92 2.99 -8.39
CA PRO A 66 -14.67 3.57 -8.83
C PRO A 66 -14.74 5.11 -8.84
N TRP A 67 -13.67 5.76 -8.40
CA TRP A 67 -13.51 7.22 -8.45
C TRP A 67 -12.42 7.65 -9.44
N LYS A 68 -11.34 6.87 -9.61
CA LYS A 68 -10.25 7.12 -10.56
C LYS A 68 -9.94 5.88 -11.39
N GLY A 69 -9.75 6.06 -12.70
CA GLY A 69 -9.33 5.00 -13.62
C GLY A 69 -10.36 3.89 -13.91
N ALA A 70 -11.66 4.18 -13.71
CA ALA A 70 -12.76 3.22 -13.83
C ALA A 70 -12.76 2.42 -15.15
N GLU A 71 -12.47 3.07 -16.27
CA GLU A 71 -12.54 2.46 -17.62
C GLU A 71 -11.61 1.26 -17.81
N LYS A 72 -10.51 1.20 -17.04
CA LYS A 72 -9.49 0.15 -17.14
C LYS A 72 -9.47 -0.77 -15.93
N LEU A 73 -10.36 -0.56 -14.97
CA LEU A 73 -10.43 -1.34 -13.75
C LEU A 73 -11.48 -2.46 -13.92
N PRO A 74 -11.09 -3.75 -13.88
CA PRO A 74 -12.05 -4.83 -13.97
C PRO A 74 -12.99 -4.81 -12.75
N PRO A 75 -14.27 -5.20 -12.91
CA PRO A 75 -15.25 -5.15 -11.83
C PRO A 75 -14.91 -6.10 -10.66
N LYS A 76 -14.17 -7.18 -10.95
CA LYS A 76 -13.69 -8.14 -9.96
C LYS A 76 -12.37 -8.75 -10.42
N PHE A 77 -11.40 -8.89 -9.53
CA PHE A 77 -10.10 -9.48 -9.83
C PHE A 77 -9.42 -10.02 -8.57
N GLU A 78 -8.38 -10.84 -8.74
CA GLU A 78 -7.54 -11.30 -7.64
C GLU A 78 -6.28 -10.41 -7.55
N ILE A 79 -5.87 -10.10 -6.32
CA ILE A 79 -4.63 -9.39 -6.05
C ILE A 79 -3.73 -10.26 -5.16
N GLY A 80 -2.45 -10.31 -5.51
CA GLY A 80 -1.41 -10.97 -4.73
C GLY A 80 -0.38 -9.96 -4.25
N PHE A 81 0.00 -10.04 -2.98
CA PHE A 81 1.07 -9.21 -2.40
C PHE A 81 1.79 -9.94 -1.27
N MET A 82 2.94 -9.41 -0.86
CA MET A 82 3.74 -9.96 0.24
C MET A 82 3.55 -9.10 1.49
N ILE A 83 3.44 -9.76 2.64
CA ILE A 83 3.54 -9.12 3.96
C ILE A 83 4.82 -9.60 4.65
N PHE A 84 5.42 -8.70 5.42
CA PHE A 84 6.66 -8.95 6.15
C PHE A 84 6.48 -8.49 7.60
N PRO A 85 5.97 -9.36 8.50
CA PRO A 85 5.59 -8.98 9.86
C PRO A 85 6.72 -8.33 10.67
N GLU A 86 7.96 -8.78 10.46
CA GLU A 86 9.16 -8.34 11.19
C GLU A 86 9.82 -7.10 10.56
N LEU A 87 9.46 -6.73 9.33
CA LEU A 87 10.07 -5.57 8.66
C LEU A 87 9.25 -4.31 8.94
N LEU A 88 9.93 -3.30 9.49
CA LEU A 88 9.41 -1.95 9.54
C LEU A 88 9.53 -1.30 8.16
N GLY A 89 8.58 -0.45 7.79
CA GLY A 89 8.71 0.40 6.62
C GLY A 89 7.53 0.29 5.66
N LYS A 90 7.83 0.07 4.38
CA LYS A 90 6.85 0.14 3.27
C LYS A 90 5.95 -1.09 3.09
N TRP A 91 6.17 -2.13 3.90
CA TRP A 91 5.46 -3.40 3.81
C TRP A 91 4.33 -3.46 4.83
N LEU A 92 3.28 -4.20 4.49
CA LEU A 92 2.25 -4.57 5.45
C LEU A 92 2.80 -5.59 6.45
N LYS A 93 2.35 -5.46 7.70
CA LYS A 93 2.71 -6.38 8.79
C LYS A 93 1.72 -7.55 8.94
N ALA A 94 0.50 -7.37 8.43
CA ALA A 94 -0.58 -8.34 8.46
C ALA A 94 -1.42 -8.20 7.20
N SER A 95 -2.15 -9.26 6.84
CA SER A 95 -3.18 -9.15 5.81
C SER A 95 -4.30 -8.20 6.26
N PRO A 96 -4.95 -7.49 5.32
CA PRO A 96 -6.18 -6.77 5.62
C PRO A 96 -7.29 -7.80 5.90
N PRO A 97 -8.13 -7.58 6.92
CA PRO A 97 -9.32 -8.42 7.09
C PRO A 97 -10.29 -8.22 5.92
N GLU A 98 -11.19 -9.18 5.75
CA GLU A 98 -12.28 -9.06 4.77
C GLU A 98 -13.23 -7.92 5.15
N GLY A 99 -13.74 -7.21 4.16
CA GLY A 99 -14.60 -6.05 4.38
C GLY A 99 -14.50 -5.00 3.26
N ASP A 100 -15.11 -3.84 3.52
CA ASP A 100 -15.20 -2.75 2.55
C ASP A 100 -14.11 -1.70 2.81
N TYR A 101 -13.32 -1.40 1.79
CA TYR A 101 -12.17 -0.50 1.88
C TYR A 101 -12.11 0.45 0.69
N ILE A 102 -11.54 1.62 0.92
CA ILE A 102 -11.01 2.45 -0.15
C ILE A 102 -9.63 1.93 -0.50
N LEU A 103 -9.46 1.49 -1.75
CA LEU A 103 -8.16 1.02 -2.26
C LEU A 103 -7.53 2.04 -3.21
N PHE A 104 -6.24 2.25 -2.99
CA PHE A 104 -5.33 2.95 -3.89
C PHE A 104 -4.48 1.91 -4.63
N LEU A 105 -4.56 1.91 -5.95
CA LEU A 105 -3.95 0.90 -6.80
C LEU A 105 -3.18 1.53 -7.95
N ASN A 106 -2.16 0.83 -8.40
CA ASN A 106 -1.31 1.23 -9.52
C ASN A 106 -1.29 0.16 -10.61
N GLN A 107 -1.02 0.58 -11.84
CA GLN A 107 -0.72 -0.30 -12.96
C GLN A 107 0.80 -0.44 -13.09
N LYS A 108 1.31 -1.65 -12.95
CA LYS A 108 2.73 -1.96 -13.15
C LYS A 108 2.91 -2.83 -14.38
N LYS A 109 3.78 -2.41 -15.29
CA LYS A 109 4.24 -3.26 -16.39
C LYS A 109 5.32 -4.21 -15.85
N VAL A 110 5.12 -5.50 -16.04
CA VAL A 110 6.09 -6.54 -15.73
C VAL A 110 6.50 -7.25 -17.02
N LYS A 111 7.78 -7.58 -17.14
CA LYS A 111 8.30 -8.42 -18.23
C LYS A 111 8.41 -9.84 -17.73
N ASP A 112 7.86 -10.78 -18.48
CA ASP A 112 8.12 -12.20 -18.24
C ASP A 112 9.55 -12.58 -18.65
N SER A 113 9.97 -13.81 -18.32
CA SER A 113 11.30 -14.33 -18.67
C SER A 113 11.52 -14.50 -20.18
N LYS A 114 10.47 -14.36 -20.99
CA LYS A 114 10.48 -14.43 -22.45
C LYS A 114 10.44 -13.04 -23.11
N GLY A 115 10.43 -11.97 -22.32
CA GLY A 115 10.43 -10.58 -22.77
C GLY A 115 9.04 -10.00 -23.07
N ASN A 116 7.95 -10.72 -22.83
CA ASN A 116 6.59 -10.21 -23.02
C ASN A 116 6.21 -9.26 -21.89
N GLU A 117 5.70 -8.09 -22.23
CA GLU A 117 5.17 -7.13 -21.26
C GLU A 117 3.71 -7.47 -20.93
N SER A 118 3.41 -7.54 -19.64
CA SER A 118 2.05 -7.65 -19.10
C SER A 118 1.80 -6.54 -18.09
N SER A 119 0.59 -6.00 -18.09
CA SER A 119 0.18 -5.00 -17.09
C SER A 119 -0.53 -5.69 -15.93
N LEU A 120 -0.07 -5.45 -14.72
CA LEU A 120 -0.66 -5.95 -13.48
C LEU A 120 -1.20 -4.79 -12.64
N ILE A 121 -2.34 -5.02 -12.00
CA ILE A 121 -2.86 -4.13 -10.96
C ILE A 121 -2.18 -4.52 -9.65
N VAL A 122 -1.55 -3.54 -9.00
CA VAL A 122 -0.81 -3.74 -7.75
C VAL A 122 -1.26 -2.71 -6.71
N LEU A 123 -1.01 -3.01 -5.44
CA LEU A 123 -1.23 -2.06 -4.36
C LEU A 123 -0.35 -0.82 -4.52
N TYR A 124 -0.87 0.33 -4.13
CA TYR A 124 -0.07 1.53 -3.94
C TYR A 124 1.14 1.27 -3.01
N GLU A 125 2.29 1.87 -3.31
CA GLU A 125 3.46 1.87 -2.44
C GLU A 125 3.63 3.26 -1.80
N PRO A 126 3.81 3.36 -0.47
CA PRO A 126 3.97 2.26 0.49
C PRO A 126 2.66 1.49 0.80
N HIS A 127 2.73 0.16 0.90
CA HIS A 127 1.56 -0.71 1.06
C HIS A 127 0.68 -0.45 2.28
N PRO A 128 1.21 -0.02 3.44
CA PRO A 128 0.37 0.41 4.56
C PRO A 128 -0.64 1.51 4.24
N PHE A 129 -0.40 2.29 3.19
CA PHE A 129 -1.27 3.39 2.77
C PHE A 129 -2.14 3.04 1.55
N ALA A 130 -2.09 1.79 1.07
CA ALA A 130 -2.94 1.33 -0.03
C ALA A 130 -4.40 1.07 0.40
N PHE A 131 -4.64 0.94 1.71
CA PHE A 131 -5.94 0.64 2.31
C PHE A 131 -6.38 1.80 3.19
N LYS A 132 -7.64 2.23 3.03
CA LYS A 132 -8.30 3.14 3.96
C LYS A 132 -9.70 2.64 4.27
N GLU A 133 -10.13 2.84 5.51
CA GLU A 133 -11.53 2.64 5.88
C GLU A 133 -12.42 3.64 5.15
N TYR A 134 -13.61 3.19 4.77
CA TYR A 134 -14.57 4.06 4.14
C TYR A 134 -15.15 5.05 5.15
N SER A 135 -15.12 6.34 4.79
CA SER A 135 -15.99 7.34 5.39
C SER A 135 -16.45 8.30 4.31
N ARG A 136 -17.64 8.89 4.49
CA ARG A 136 -18.17 9.89 3.56
C ARG A 136 -17.26 11.11 3.44
N ALA A 137 -16.57 11.49 4.52
CA ALA A 137 -15.62 12.61 4.51
C ALA A 137 -14.44 12.33 3.57
N ILE A 138 -13.82 11.14 3.68
CA ILE A 138 -12.70 10.74 2.82
C ILE A 138 -13.16 10.62 1.36
N GLU A 139 -14.35 10.05 1.12
CA GLU A 139 -14.91 9.97 -0.23
C GLU A 139 -15.04 11.35 -0.88
N ASN A 140 -15.61 12.33 -0.17
CA ASN A 140 -15.79 13.67 -0.70
C ASN A 140 -14.44 14.31 -1.07
N GLU A 141 -13.43 14.18 -0.21
CA GLU A 141 -12.10 14.71 -0.44
C GLU A 141 -11.43 14.04 -1.67
N ILE A 142 -11.54 12.71 -1.80
CA ILE A 142 -11.04 11.99 -2.99
C ILE A 142 -11.72 12.51 -4.26
N VAL A 143 -13.04 12.64 -4.24
CA VAL A 143 -13.80 13.10 -5.41
C VAL A 143 -13.42 14.53 -5.79
N GLU A 144 -13.23 15.41 -4.82
CA GLU A 144 -12.77 16.78 -5.04
C GLU A 144 -11.38 16.82 -5.68
N VAL A 145 -10.41 16.08 -5.12
CA VAL A 145 -9.04 16.02 -5.67
C VAL A 145 -9.01 15.39 -7.07
N VAL A 146 -9.79 14.33 -7.32
CA VAL A 146 -9.85 13.72 -8.66
C VAL A 146 -10.45 14.68 -9.69
N ARG A 147 -11.47 15.47 -9.30
CA ARG A 147 -12.07 16.48 -10.19
C ARG A 147 -11.10 17.62 -10.48
N SER A 148 -10.40 18.13 -9.48
CA SER A 148 -9.43 19.21 -9.68
C SER A 148 -8.28 18.79 -10.60
N GLN A 149 -7.87 17.52 -10.55
CA GLN A 149 -6.85 16.96 -11.45
C GLN A 149 -7.32 16.80 -12.91
N LYS A 150 -8.63 16.69 -13.17
CA LYS A 150 -9.20 16.60 -14.53
C LYS A 150 -9.44 17.95 -15.19
N GLY A 151 -9.50 19.03 -14.40
CA GLY A 151 -9.78 20.39 -14.86
C GLY A 151 -8.55 21.20 -15.27
N ASN A 152 -7.35 20.66 -15.06
CA ASN A 152 -6.07 21.18 -15.54
C ASN A 152 -5.56 20.35 -16.72
#